data_AF-A0A0G0R3J1-F1
#
_entry.id   AF-A0A0G0R3J1-F1
#
_cell.length_a   1.000
_cell.length_b   1.000
_cell.length_c   1.000
_cell.angle_alpha   90.00
_cell.angle_beta   90.00
_cell.angle_gamma   90.00
#
_symmetry.space_group_name_H-M   'P 1'
#
loop_
_entity.id
_entity.type
_entity.pdbx_description
1 polymer ?
#
loop_
_entity_poly.entity_id
_entity_poly.type
_entity_poly.pdbx_seq_one_letter_code
_entity_poly.pdbx_strand_id
1 'polypeptide(L)'
;MGIVLLAIIVYALITNSILMAITFILIGMLGYIYAERKPRIIQMKINPDGIQVDNYFYDYDNIRSFWIFYEVEEEIRILSLHSKKTFLPYIHIPVGNANPIKIREALLQYLPEIKQELSALDRLERIIGL
;
A
#
# COMPACT_ATOMS: atom_id res chain seq x y z
N MET A 1 13.78 -10.59 -14.59
CA MET A 1 13.29 -11.83 -13.95
C MET A 1 13.56 -13.09 -14.77
N GLY A 2 13.21 -13.14 -16.08
CA GLY A 2 13.40 -14.35 -16.90
C GLY A 2 14.83 -14.90 -16.99
N ILE A 3 15.83 -14.03 -17.12
CA ILE A 3 17.25 -14.43 -17.23
C ILE A 3 17.77 -15.08 -15.93
N VAL A 4 17.36 -14.55 -14.78
CA VAL A 4 17.72 -15.08 -13.46
C VAL A 4 17.11 -16.47 -13.24
N LEU A 5 15.83 -16.64 -13.59
CA LEU A 5 15.15 -17.93 -13.55
C LEU A 5 15.82 -18.98 -14.45
N LEU A 6 16.22 -18.59 -15.66
CA LEU A 6 16.85 -19.49 -16.62
C LEU A 6 18.25 -19.95 -16.17
N ALA A 7 19.05 -19.03 -15.61
CA ALA A 7 20.36 -19.38 -15.04
C ALA A 7 20.25 -20.36 -13.86
N ILE A 8 19.22 -20.21 -13.03
CA ILE A 8 18.97 -21.08 -11.89
C ILE A 8 18.50 -22.48 -12.31
N ILE A 9 17.62 -22.58 -13.32
CA ILE A 9 17.18 -23.87 -13.87
C ILE A 9 18.39 -24.64 -14.45
N VAL A 10 19.28 -23.95 -15.17
CA VAL A 10 20.51 -24.55 -15.69
C VAL A 10 21.41 -25.05 -14.55
N TYR A 11 21.58 -24.26 -13.48
CA TYR A 11 22.34 -24.66 -12.30
C TYR A 11 21.73 -25.89 -11.59
N ALA A 12 20.40 -26.00 -11.54
CA ALA A 12 19.69 -27.14 -10.97
C ALA A 12 19.86 -28.44 -11.76
N LEU A 13 19.93 -28.34 -13.08
CA LEU A 13 20.25 -29.49 -13.94
C LEU A 13 21.70 -29.96 -13.74
N ILE A 14 22.65 -29.03 -13.59
CA ILE A 14 24.07 -29.37 -13.37
C ILE A 14 24.29 -30.08 -12.03
N THR A 15 23.59 -29.67 -10.97
CA THR A 15 23.72 -30.25 -9.63
C THR A 15 22.86 -31.51 -9.42
N ASN A 16 22.06 -31.91 -10.42
CA ASN A 16 21.17 -33.08 -10.40
C ASN A 16 20.25 -33.11 -9.15
N SER A 17 19.92 -31.93 -8.63
CA SER A 17 19.15 -31.78 -7.41
C SER A 17 17.69 -31.55 -7.75
N ILE A 18 16.90 -32.64 -7.74
CA ILE A 18 15.46 -32.60 -8.01
C ILE A 18 14.76 -31.59 -7.06
N LEU A 19 15.22 -31.49 -5.80
CA LEU A 19 14.68 -30.56 -4.82
C LEU A 19 14.86 -29.11 -5.25
N MET A 20 16.03 -28.78 -5.81
CA MET A 20 16.33 -27.42 -6.23
C MET A 20 15.48 -27.02 -7.43
N ALA A 21 15.34 -27.90 -8.43
CA ALA A 21 14.48 -27.67 -9.58
C ALA A 21 13.02 -27.40 -9.16
N ILE A 22 12.46 -28.24 -8.28
CA ILE A 22 11.08 -28.08 -7.77
C ILE A 22 10.93 -26.76 -7.01
N THR A 23 11.89 -26.40 -6.15
CA THR A 23 11.83 -25.18 -5.32
C THR A 23 11.80 -23.92 -6.18
N PHE A 24 12.64 -23.85 -7.21
CA PHE A 24 12.70 -22.67 -8.07
C PHE A 24 11.52 -22.54 -9.02
N ILE A 25 10.98 -23.66 -9.50
CA ILE A 25 9.71 -23.65 -10.23
C ILE A 25 8.60 -23.07 -9.34
N LEU A 26 8.50 -23.48 -8.08
CA LEU A 26 7.51 -22.95 -7.14
C LEU A 26 7.71 -21.45 -6.86
N ILE A 27 8.94 -21.00 -6.61
CA ILE A 27 9.24 -19.58 -6.40
C ILE A 27 8.89 -18.75 -7.64
N GLY A 28 9.27 -19.24 -8.84
CA GLY A 28 8.95 -18.58 -10.09
C GLY A 28 7.44 -18.48 -10.33
N MET A 29 6.70 -19.56 -10.06
CA MET A 29 5.24 -19.60 -10.17
C MET A 29 4.58 -18.64 -9.18
N LEU A 30 4.99 -18.66 -7.90
CA LEU A 30 4.47 -17.73 -6.89
C LEU A 30 4.77 -16.28 -7.26
N GLY A 31 5.98 -15.99 -7.73
CA GLY A 31 6.37 -14.67 -8.21
C GLY A 31 5.53 -14.19 -9.39
N TYR A 32 5.22 -15.09 -10.34
CA TYR A 32 4.33 -14.79 -11.46
C TYR A 32 2.91 -14.45 -10.99
N ILE A 33 2.33 -15.28 -10.11
CA ILE A 33 1.00 -15.05 -9.54
C ILE A 33 0.95 -13.72 -8.78
N TYR A 34 2.00 -13.40 -8.01
CA TYR A 34 2.08 -12.14 -7.28
C TYR A 34 2.23 -10.93 -8.21
N ALA A 35 3.03 -11.05 -9.27
CA ALA A 35 3.21 -9.97 -10.25
C ALA A 35 1.91 -9.63 -11.00
N GLU A 36 1.04 -10.61 -11.21
CA GLU A 36 -0.28 -10.40 -11.83
C GLU A 36 -1.38 -9.97 -10.85
N ARG A 37 -1.11 -9.92 -9.53
CA ARG A 37 -2.11 -9.41 -8.57
C ARG A 37 -2.38 -7.94 -8.86
N LYS A 38 -3.55 -7.68 -9.44
CA LYS A 38 -4.06 -6.31 -9.60
C LYS A 38 -4.27 -5.66 -8.22
N PRO A 39 -3.96 -4.37 -8.08
CA PRO A 39 -4.23 -3.65 -6.84
C PRO A 39 -5.72 -3.76 -6.49
N ARG A 40 -5.99 -4.08 -5.22
CA ARG A 40 -7.36 -4.18 -4.72
C ARG A 40 -8.01 -2.80 -4.80
N ILE A 41 -9.17 -2.72 -5.43
CA ILE A 41 -9.99 -1.50 -5.44
C ILE A 41 -10.69 -1.43 -4.07
N ILE A 42 -10.42 -0.37 -3.33
CA ILE A 42 -11.07 -0.06 -2.05
C ILE A 42 -12.11 1.03 -2.24
N GLN A 43 -13.24 0.93 -1.54
CA GLN A 43 -14.28 1.96 -1.54
C GLN A 43 -14.11 2.85 -0.31
N MET A 44 -13.86 4.14 -0.56
CA MET A 44 -13.80 5.16 0.48
C MET A 44 -15.05 6.04 0.45
N LYS A 45 -15.65 6.28 1.61
CA LYS A 45 -16.73 7.27 1.79
C LYS A 45 -16.40 8.20 2.95
N ILE A 46 -16.59 9.50 2.73
CA ILE A 46 -16.43 10.53 3.74
C ILE A 46 -17.84 10.89 4.22
N ASN A 47 -18.11 10.60 5.49
CA ASN A 47 -19.37 10.91 6.14
C ASN A 47 -19.15 12.04 7.17
N PRO A 48 -20.21 12.69 7.66
CA PRO A 48 -20.10 13.70 8.71
C PRO A 48 -19.53 13.18 10.02
N ASP A 49 -19.73 11.90 10.32
CA ASP A 49 -19.29 11.27 11.58
C ASP A 49 -17.91 10.59 11.46
N GLY A 50 -17.36 10.46 10.24
CA GLY A 50 -16.09 9.77 10.03
C GLY A 50 -15.84 9.30 8.59
N ILE A 51 -14.78 8.51 8.43
CA ILE A 51 -14.34 7.96 7.13
C ILE A 51 -14.59 6.45 7.10
N GLN A 52 -15.34 5.99 6.11
CA GLN A 52 -15.53 4.55 5.86
C GLN A 52 -14.58 4.10 4.74
N VAL A 53 -13.83 3.02 4.99
CA VAL A 53 -12.95 2.36 4.02
C VAL A 53 -13.33 0.88 3.98
N ASP A 54 -13.93 0.43 2.89
CA ASP A 54 -14.57 -0.90 2.76
C ASP A 54 -15.49 -1.20 3.97
N ASN A 55 -15.10 -2.14 4.83
CA ASN A 55 -15.85 -2.57 6.01
C ASN A 55 -15.40 -1.90 7.31
N TYR A 56 -14.40 -1.02 7.27
CA TYR A 56 -13.88 -0.33 8.43
C TYR A 56 -14.40 1.11 8.49
N PHE A 57 -14.82 1.53 9.69
CA PHE A 57 -15.25 2.89 9.95
C PHE A 57 -14.27 3.57 10.92
N TYR A 58 -13.76 4.73 10.53
CA TYR A 58 -12.84 5.55 11.30
C TYR A 58 -13.54 6.83 11.73
N ASP A 59 -13.93 6.87 13.00
CA ASP A 59 -14.55 8.05 13.62
C ASP A 59 -13.56 9.22 13.70
N TYR A 60 -14.01 10.44 13.39
CA TYR A 60 -13.19 11.65 13.49
C TYR A 60 -12.70 11.89 14.92
N ASP A 61 -13.45 11.48 15.93
CA ASP A 61 -13.02 11.59 17.33
C ASP A 61 -11.77 10.75 17.61
N ASN A 62 -11.46 9.75 16.80
CA ASN A 62 -10.27 8.92 16.91
C ASN A 62 -9.12 9.36 15.99
N ILE A 63 -9.29 10.46 15.27
CA ILE A 63 -8.30 11.01 14.34
C ILE A 63 -7.83 12.38 14.86
N ARG A 64 -6.51 12.62 14.82
CA ARG A 64 -5.87 13.87 15.24
C ARG A 64 -5.77 14.86 14.09
N SER A 65 -5.34 14.37 12.93
CA SER A 65 -5.10 15.18 11.75
C SER A 65 -5.05 14.31 10.51
N PHE A 66 -5.12 14.94 9.35
CA PHE A 66 -4.88 14.27 8.07
C PHE A 66 -3.81 15.00 7.26
N TRP A 67 -3.23 14.28 6.30
CA TRP A 67 -2.34 14.82 5.27
C TRP A 67 -2.54 14.06 3.97
N ILE A 68 -2.39 14.73 2.83
CA ILE A 68 -2.47 14.09 1.51
C ILE A 68 -1.08 14.12 0.88
N PHE A 69 -0.49 12.95 0.69
CA PHE A 69 0.72 12.78 -0.11
C PHE A 69 0.30 12.71 -1.59
N TYR A 70 0.72 13.72 -2.35
CA TYR A 70 0.43 13.85 -3.77
C TYR A 70 1.73 14.13 -4.52
N GLU A 71 2.24 13.11 -5.21
CA GLU A 71 3.43 13.22 -6.06
C GLU A 71 3.08 12.67 -7.45
N VAL A 72 3.12 13.55 -8.46
CA VAL A 72 2.65 13.24 -9.81
C VAL A 72 3.66 12.35 -10.54
N GLU A 73 4.96 12.61 -10.39
CA GLU A 73 6.01 11.80 -11.03
C GLU A 73 6.02 10.34 -10.55
N GLU A 74 5.65 10.12 -9.29
CA GLU A 74 5.74 8.82 -8.63
C GLU A 74 4.37 8.10 -8.50
N GLU A 75 3.33 8.64 -9.15
CA GLU A 75 1.93 8.17 -9.10
C GLU A 75 1.38 8.01 -7.66
N ILE A 76 1.91 8.80 -6.72
CA ILE A 76 1.56 8.70 -5.29
C ILE A 76 0.34 9.54 -5.03
N ARG A 77 -0.71 8.88 -4.54
CA ARG A 77 -1.93 9.53 -4.06
C ARG A 77 -2.42 8.80 -2.83
N ILE A 78 -1.99 9.28 -1.67
CA ILE A 78 -2.26 8.63 -0.37
C ILE A 78 -2.86 9.66 0.57
N LEU A 79 -3.98 9.30 1.19
CA LEU A 79 -4.52 9.99 2.34
C LEU A 79 -3.95 9.35 3.61
N SER A 80 -3.21 10.11 4.39
CA SER A 80 -2.67 9.69 5.67
C SER A 80 -3.50 10.27 6.81
N LEU A 81 -4.06 9.40 7.64
CA LEU A 81 -4.81 9.76 8.85
C LEU A 81 -3.95 9.48 10.08
N HIS A 82 -3.71 10.51 10.88
CA HIS A 82 -3.02 10.37 12.15
C HIS A 82 -4.04 9.98 13.24
N SER A 83 -4.12 8.71 13.61
CA SER A 83 -4.97 8.22 14.68
C SER A 83 -4.49 8.67 16.06
N LYS A 84 -5.43 8.82 17.01
CA LYS A 84 -5.13 9.04 18.42
C LYS A 84 -4.56 7.81 19.14
N LYS A 85 -4.62 6.63 18.51
CA LYS A 85 -4.18 5.35 19.08
C LYS A 85 -2.66 5.24 19.16
N THR A 86 -2.14 4.66 20.25
CA THR A 86 -0.70 4.58 20.55
C THR A 86 0.06 3.55 19.70
N PHE A 87 -0.58 2.47 19.25
CA PHE A 87 0.10 1.36 18.58
C PHE A 87 0.16 1.47 17.05
N LEU A 88 -0.84 2.10 16.42
CA LEU A 88 -0.84 2.42 14.99
C LEU A 88 -1.23 3.89 14.81
N PRO A 89 -0.25 4.81 14.82
CA PRO A 89 -0.53 6.24 14.74
C PRO A 89 -0.95 6.67 13.35
N TYR A 90 -0.52 6.01 12.27
CA TYR A 90 -0.82 6.43 10.91
C TYR A 90 -1.61 5.36 10.15
N ILE A 91 -2.67 5.79 9.45
CA ILE A 91 -3.49 4.96 8.58
C ILE A 91 -3.38 5.55 7.18
N HIS A 92 -2.73 4.82 6.29
CA HIS A 92 -2.52 5.20 4.90
C HIS A 92 -3.60 4.60 4.02
N ILE A 93 -4.33 5.44 3.31
CA ILE A 93 -5.43 5.05 2.42
C ILE A 93 -5.07 5.50 1.00
N PRO A 94 -4.80 4.56 0.07
CA PRO A 94 -4.59 4.89 -1.34
C PRO A 94 -5.87 5.50 -1.93
N VAL A 95 -5.78 6.70 -2.50
CA VAL A 95 -6.95 7.38 -3.10
C VAL A 95 -7.08 7.15 -4.60
N GLY A 96 -6.07 6.53 -5.23
CA GLY A 96 -6.11 6.12 -6.64
C GLY A 96 -6.45 7.29 -7.57
N ASN A 97 -7.56 7.19 -8.32
CA ASN A 97 -7.98 8.22 -9.27
C ASN A 97 -8.91 9.29 -8.67
N ALA A 98 -9.17 9.26 -7.36
CA ALA A 98 -9.97 10.30 -6.72
C ALA A 98 -9.24 11.65 -6.74
N ASN A 99 -9.99 12.74 -6.89
CA ASN A 99 -9.42 14.08 -6.92
C ASN A 99 -8.98 14.49 -5.49
N PRO A 100 -7.67 14.69 -5.24
CA PRO A 100 -7.16 15.01 -3.91
C PRO A 100 -7.69 16.34 -3.36
N ILE A 101 -8.01 17.30 -4.25
CA ILE A 101 -8.57 18.60 -3.85
C ILE A 101 -9.95 18.40 -3.23
N LYS A 102 -10.81 17.59 -3.86
CA LYS A 102 -12.15 17.29 -3.34
C LYS A 102 -12.09 16.56 -1.99
N ILE A 103 -11.15 15.63 -1.84
CA ILE A 103 -10.93 14.91 -0.57
C ILE A 103 -10.50 15.90 0.52
N ARG A 104 -9.54 16.80 0.19
CA ARG A 104 -9.08 17.84 1.10
C ARG A 104 -10.22 18.74 1.55
N GLU A 105 -11.00 19.28 0.62
CA GLU A 105 -12.13 20.16 0.92
C GLU A 105 -13.18 19.49 1.82
N ALA A 106 -13.45 18.20 1.60
CA ALA A 106 -14.38 17.45 2.43
C ALA A 106 -13.84 17.21 3.85
N LEU A 107 -12.55 16.89 3.99
CA LEU A 107 -11.94 16.57 5.30
C LEU A 107 -11.60 17.81 6.13
N LEU A 108 -11.29 18.93 5.51
CA LEU A 108 -10.99 20.20 6.19
C LEU A 108 -12.15 20.70 7.07
N GLN A 109 -13.38 20.25 6.80
CA GLN A 109 -14.56 20.61 7.59
C GLN A 109 -14.59 19.89 8.95
N TYR A 110 -13.90 18.76 9.09
CA TYR A 110 -13.99 17.88 10.25
C TYR A 110 -12.65 17.69 10.97
N LEU A 111 -11.53 17.74 10.23
CA LEU A 111 -10.20 17.45 10.75
C LEU A 111 -9.20 18.55 10.35
N PRO A 112 -8.19 18.83 11.20
CA PRO A 112 -7.11 19.72 10.83
C PRO A 112 -6.14 19.02 9.86
N GLU A 113 -5.65 19.78 8.88
CA GLU A 113 -4.59 19.35 7.98
C GLU A 113 -3.22 19.67 8.61
N ILE A 114 -2.42 18.65 8.88
CA ILE A 114 -1.08 18.80 9.49
C ILE A 114 -0.09 17.99 8.67
N LYS A 115 1.02 18.61 8.27
CA LYS A 115 2.08 17.92 7.51
C LYS A 115 2.60 16.72 8.29
N GLN A 116 2.57 15.55 7.64
CA GLN A 116 3.09 14.30 8.18
C GLN A 116 4.32 13.90 7.38
N GLU A 117 5.27 13.24 8.04
CA GLU A 117 6.40 12.61 7.37
C GLU A 117 6.11 11.13 7.19
N LEU A 118 6.46 10.58 6.02
CA LEU A 118 6.47 9.15 5.78
C LEU A 118 7.43 8.51 6.78
N SER A 119 6.90 7.64 7.64
CA SER A 119 7.69 6.88 8.59
C SER A 119 8.71 6.01 7.85
N ALA A 120 9.81 5.65 8.51
CA ALA A 120 10.80 4.74 7.94
C ALA A 120 10.17 3.39 7.54
N LEU A 121 9.14 2.95 8.28
CA LEU A 121 8.34 1.75 7.95
C LEU A 121 7.55 1.94 6.64
N ASP A 122 6.92 3.10 6.44
CA ASP A 122 6.15 3.40 5.23
C ASP A 122 7.05 3.40 3.98
N ARG A 123 8.31 3.85 4.12
CA ARG A 123 9.31 3.77 3.04
C ARG A 123 9.68 2.32 2.72
N LEU A 124 9.71 1.44 3.72
CA LEU A 124 9.99 0.02 3.53
C LEU A 124 8.80 -0.67 2.86
N GLU A 125 7.58 -0.48 3.36
CA GLU A 125 6.34 -0.99 2.76
C GLU A 125 6.28 -0.66 1.27
N ARG A 126 6.63 0.59 0.92
CA ARG A 126 6.73 1.06 -0.45
C ARG A 126 7.76 0.32 -1.33
N ILE A 127 8.94 0.00 -0.79
CA ILE A 127 9.98 -0.75 -1.52
C ILE A 127 9.54 -2.20 -1.73
N ILE A 128 8.80 -2.75 -0.78
CA ILE A 128 8.38 -4.15 -0.76
C ILE A 128 7.08 -4.34 -1.59
N GLY A 129 6.37 -3.25 -1.90
CA GLY A 129 5.10 -3.28 -2.65
C GLY A 129 3.94 -3.82 -1.81
N LEU A 130 3.99 -3.63 -0.49
CA LEU A 130 2.96 -4.02 0.47
C LEU A 130 2.13 -2.82 0.91
#